data_AF-A0A524KCR4-F1
#
_entry.id   AF-A0A524KCR4-F1
#
_cell.length_a   1.000
_cell.length_b   1.000
_cell.length_c   1.000
_cell.angle_alpha   90.00
_cell.angle_beta   90.00
_cell.angle_gamma   90.00
#
_symmetry.space_group_name_H-M   'P 1'
#
loop_
_entity.id
_entity.type
_entity.pdbx_description
1 polymer ?
#
loop_
_entity_poly.entity_id
_entity_poly.type
_entity_poly.pdbx_seq_one_letter_code
_entity_poly.pdbx_strand_id
1 'polypeptide(L)'
;MPSESWSTSDHTRRAGGGSVTSASSIPTLARASGPRWQTSCEGKGHGLLTTHSRLRATGLGSSPCDGNQQARLRSMNVRVWKIIFTAIFSLLVFSYAVQNVANITGGMFASFAYVLSQADHAAYPESVMPVTTQPALIWAVLLVVLVLEFICGTLVALGAWNMWKYRAGTSAEFRAAKIHALNGFGAGVVIWLLLFGTFGAALFQMWQTEIGASSFNGAFQLTVYSLLLFGLISLED
;
A
#
# COMPACT_ATOMS: atom_id res chain seq x y z
N MET A 1 20.99 0.20 -47.97
CA MET A 1 22.18 0.97 -47.53
C MET A 1 21.86 2.44 -47.71
N PRO A 2 21.94 3.24 -46.65
CA PRO A 2 23.23 3.74 -46.16
C PRO A 2 23.47 3.53 -44.66
N SER A 3 24.75 3.60 -44.30
CA SER A 3 25.36 3.35 -43.00
C SER A 3 25.55 4.63 -42.21
N GLU A 4 25.05 4.69 -40.97
CA GLU A 4 25.41 5.70 -39.99
C GLU A 4 26.37 5.10 -38.94
N SER A 5 27.58 5.66 -38.91
CA SER A 5 28.64 5.33 -37.97
C SER A 5 28.58 6.27 -36.76
N TRP A 6 28.27 5.74 -35.57
CA TRP A 6 28.39 6.47 -34.32
C TRP A 6 29.68 6.09 -33.60
N SER A 7 30.53 7.09 -33.42
CA SER A 7 31.79 7.08 -32.68
C SER A 7 31.51 7.14 -31.17
N THR A 8 32.04 6.17 -30.42
CA THR A 8 31.94 6.13 -28.94
C THR A 8 33.14 6.83 -28.31
N SER A 9 32.88 7.86 -27.52
CA SER A 9 33.87 8.57 -26.71
C SER A 9 34.17 7.85 -25.39
N ASP A 10 35.47 7.67 -25.13
CA ASP A 10 36.09 7.24 -23.88
C ASP A 10 35.67 8.11 -22.68
N HIS A 11 35.21 7.48 -21.60
CA HIS A 11 35.22 8.09 -20.28
C HIS A 11 35.97 7.20 -19.28
N THR A 12 37.14 7.70 -18.91
CA THR A 12 38.07 7.14 -17.95
C THR A 12 37.60 7.33 -16.51
N ARG A 13 37.83 6.27 -15.72
CA ARG A 13 37.63 6.16 -14.27
C ARG A 13 38.36 7.27 -13.49
N ARG A 14 37.73 7.79 -12.44
CA ARG A 14 38.42 8.23 -11.23
C ARG A 14 37.77 7.68 -9.98
N ALA A 15 38.61 7.02 -9.18
CA ALA A 15 38.36 6.58 -7.82
C ALA A 15 38.42 7.78 -6.86
N GLY A 16 37.59 7.75 -5.82
CA GLY A 16 37.63 8.67 -4.70
C GLY A 16 37.15 7.97 -3.45
N GLY A 17 38.08 7.56 -2.60
CA GLY A 17 37.81 6.97 -1.29
C GLY A 17 37.34 8.02 -0.28
N GLY A 18 36.45 7.60 0.61
CA GLY A 18 36.00 8.36 1.77
C GLY A 18 35.86 7.43 2.97
N SER A 19 36.69 7.67 3.98
CA SER A 19 36.78 6.95 5.25
C SER A 19 35.54 7.11 6.13
N VAL A 20 35.09 6.03 6.75
CA VAL A 20 34.04 6.01 7.78
C VAL A 20 34.69 5.94 9.16
N THR A 21 34.42 6.90 10.03
CA THR A 21 34.74 6.83 11.47
C THR A 21 33.58 7.31 12.34
N SER A 22 33.04 6.35 13.09
CA SER A 22 32.73 6.34 14.54
C SER A 22 31.57 7.13 15.17
N ALA A 23 30.89 6.36 16.05
CA ALA A 23 30.31 6.69 17.35
C ALA A 23 29.00 7.50 17.39
N SER A 24 27.86 6.92 17.81
CA SER A 24 27.50 6.48 19.17
C SER A 24 27.34 7.64 20.17
N SER A 25 26.10 8.10 20.38
CA SER A 25 25.61 8.51 21.70
C SER A 25 24.07 8.59 21.73
N ILE A 26 23.46 7.78 22.59
CA ILE A 26 22.07 7.87 23.03
C ILE A 26 22.01 8.83 24.22
N PRO A 27 21.04 9.75 24.30
CA PRO A 27 20.59 10.29 25.57
C PRO A 27 19.22 9.75 25.95
N THR A 28 19.19 9.13 27.13
CA THR A 28 18.03 8.71 27.91
C THR A 28 17.37 9.92 28.59
N LEU A 29 16.08 9.77 28.93
CA LEU A 29 15.27 10.49 29.94
C LEU A 29 14.69 11.86 29.58
N ALA A 30 13.35 11.93 29.51
CA ALA A 30 12.56 12.65 30.54
C ALA A 30 11.07 12.31 30.44
N ARG A 31 10.54 11.79 31.55
CA ARG A 31 9.14 11.51 31.83
C ARG A 31 8.49 12.81 32.28
N ALA A 32 7.54 13.35 31.51
CA ALA A 32 6.71 14.48 31.94
C ALA A 32 5.28 14.01 32.23
N SER A 33 4.90 14.13 33.49
CA SER A 33 3.58 13.83 34.05
C SER A 33 2.74 15.10 34.18
N GLY A 34 1.51 15.07 33.65
CA GLY A 34 0.37 15.91 34.04
C GLY A 34 -0.12 16.93 32.98
N PRO A 35 -1.34 17.49 33.10
CA PRO A 35 -2.45 17.18 34.00
C PRO A 35 -3.74 16.70 33.31
N ARG A 36 -4.57 16.08 34.14
CA ARG A 36 -5.93 15.57 33.93
C ARG A 36 -6.91 16.72 33.70
N TRP A 37 -7.51 16.80 32.51
CA TRP A 37 -8.67 17.66 32.24
C TRP A 37 -9.95 16.82 32.25
N GLN A 38 -10.60 16.76 33.41
CA GLN A 38 -12.03 16.48 33.52
C GLN A 38 -12.73 17.82 33.76
N THR A 39 -13.42 18.33 32.76
CA THR A 39 -14.45 19.36 32.99
C THR A 39 -15.81 18.73 32.76
N SER A 40 -16.44 18.42 33.89
CA SER A 40 -17.85 18.09 34.04
C SER A 40 -18.70 19.26 33.53
N CYS A 41 -19.60 19.01 32.58
CA CYS A 41 -20.71 19.93 32.29
C CYS A 41 -21.88 19.51 33.19
N GLU A 42 -21.84 19.91 34.45
CA GLU A 42 -22.97 19.76 35.37
C GLU A 42 -23.76 21.06 35.41
N GLY A 43 -24.91 21.08 34.73
CA GLY A 43 -25.84 22.20 34.75
C GLY A 43 -26.74 22.14 35.99
N LYS A 44 -26.61 23.14 36.87
CA LYS A 44 -27.67 23.53 37.81
C LYS A 44 -27.65 25.05 37.99
N GLY A 45 -28.77 25.69 37.65
CA GLY A 45 -28.99 27.12 37.85
C GLY A 45 -30.46 27.47 37.68
N HIS A 46 -31.23 27.33 38.77
CA HIS A 46 -32.57 27.88 38.93
C HIS A 46 -32.50 29.39 39.24
N GLY A 47 -33.37 30.17 38.59
CA GLY A 47 -33.96 31.42 39.10
C GLY A 47 -33.14 32.71 38.96
N LEU A 48 -33.59 33.67 38.14
CA LEU A 48 -34.52 34.76 38.49
C LEU A 48 -34.56 35.82 37.38
N LEU A 49 -35.75 36.35 37.09
CA LEU A 49 -36.02 37.39 36.11
C LEU A 49 -35.30 38.72 36.42
N THR A 50 -34.71 39.35 35.41
CA THR A 50 -34.72 40.82 35.24
C THR A 50 -34.64 41.17 33.75
N THR A 51 -35.58 42.00 33.32
CA THR A 51 -35.71 42.61 31.99
C THR A 51 -34.62 43.67 31.76
N HIS A 52 -33.81 43.50 30.72
CA HIS A 52 -33.22 44.63 29.99
C HIS A 52 -32.97 44.26 28.52
N SER A 53 -33.62 45.03 27.66
CA SER A 53 -33.40 45.15 26.22
C SER A 53 -31.95 45.53 25.89
N ARG A 54 -31.24 44.65 25.18
CA ARG A 54 -30.08 45.02 24.35
C ARG A 54 -30.17 44.32 23.00
N LEU A 55 -30.43 45.10 21.97
CA LEU A 55 -30.07 44.80 20.60
C LEU A 55 -28.54 44.60 20.53
N ARG A 56 -28.10 43.38 20.24
CA ARG A 56 -26.73 43.10 19.78
C ARG A 56 -26.72 41.84 18.93
N ALA A 57 -26.36 42.05 17.66
CA ALA A 57 -25.79 41.12 16.70
C ALA A 57 -26.13 39.63 16.89
N THR A 58 -26.92 39.10 15.96
CA THR A 58 -26.94 37.69 15.57
C THR A 58 -25.56 37.25 15.07
N GLY A 59 -24.59 37.20 15.98
CA GLY A 59 -23.42 36.36 15.82
C GLY A 59 -23.87 34.96 16.16
N LEU A 60 -24.05 34.12 15.15
CA LEU A 60 -24.14 32.66 15.28
C LEU A 60 -22.81 32.17 15.86
N GLY A 61 -22.61 32.35 17.16
CA GLY A 61 -21.52 31.74 17.89
C GLY A 61 -21.79 30.25 17.93
N SER A 62 -21.08 29.48 17.11
CA SER A 62 -21.06 28.03 17.23
C SER A 62 -20.68 27.67 18.66
N SER A 63 -21.50 26.82 19.29
CA SER A 63 -21.21 26.36 20.64
C SER A 63 -19.90 25.56 20.60
N PRO A 64 -19.03 25.60 21.62
CA PRO A 64 -17.84 24.74 21.70
C PRO A 64 -18.15 23.24 21.51
N CYS A 65 -19.40 22.83 21.78
CA CYS A 65 -19.91 21.47 21.51
C CYS A 65 -20.00 21.14 20.02
N ASP A 66 -20.27 22.13 19.15
CA ASP A 66 -20.43 21.92 17.70
C ASP A 66 -19.09 21.58 17.04
N GLY A 67 -17.99 22.20 17.49
CA GLY A 67 -16.64 21.95 16.96
C GLY A 67 -16.15 20.52 17.24
N ASN A 68 -16.37 20.02 18.45
CA ASN A 68 -16.00 18.65 18.84
C ASN A 68 -16.84 17.60 18.11
N GLN A 69 -18.13 17.87 17.88
CA GLN A 69 -19.00 16.98 17.13
C GLN A 69 -18.62 16.94 15.64
N GLN A 70 -18.30 18.09 15.03
CA GLN A 70 -17.86 18.14 13.63
C GLN A 70 -16.52 17.43 13.42
N ALA A 71 -15.58 17.55 14.35
CA ALA A 71 -14.31 16.81 14.30
C ALA A 71 -14.51 15.29 14.41
N ARG A 72 -15.41 14.83 15.27
CA ARG A 72 -15.79 13.41 15.38
C ARG A 72 -16.45 12.87 14.11
N LEU A 73 -17.32 13.66 13.48
CA LEU A 73 -17.95 13.25 12.22
C LEU A 73 -16.94 13.17 11.07
N ARG A 74 -16.00 14.13 10.99
CA ARG A 74 -14.93 14.11 9.98
C ARG A 74 -14.02 12.89 10.13
N SER A 75 -13.53 12.61 11.33
CA SER A 75 -12.69 11.43 11.59
C SER A 75 -13.42 10.12 11.29
N MET A 76 -14.69 10.00 11.68
CA MET A 76 -15.49 8.81 11.37
C MET A 76 -15.69 8.61 9.85
N ASN A 77 -15.90 9.68 9.09
CA ASN A 77 -15.99 9.61 7.63
C ASN A 77 -14.66 9.14 7.00
N VAL A 78 -13.52 9.66 7.47
CA VAL A 78 -12.19 9.24 6.98
C VAL A 78 -11.94 7.76 7.26
N ARG A 79 -12.29 7.26 8.44
CA ARG A 79 -12.16 5.84 8.79
C ARG A 79 -12.98 4.93 7.87
N VAL A 80 -14.23 5.33 7.56
CA VAL A 80 -15.10 4.56 6.66
C VAL A 80 -14.49 4.48 5.26
N TRP A 81 -13.95 5.58 4.72
CA TRP A 81 -13.27 5.56 3.42
C TRP A 81 -12.01 4.68 3.41
N LYS A 82 -11.18 4.75 4.47
CA LYS A 82 -10.04 3.84 4.66
C LYS A 82 -10.49 2.37 4.56
N ILE A 83 -11.60 2.01 5.21
CA ILE A 83 -12.17 0.66 5.17
C ILE A 83 -12.66 0.29 3.77
N ILE A 84 -13.44 1.15 3.13
CA ILE A 84 -14.03 0.88 1.80
C ILE A 84 -12.93 0.62 0.77
N PHE A 85 -11.91 1.47 0.70
CA PHE A 85 -10.81 1.28 -0.26
C PHE A 85 -10.00 0.01 0.03
N THR A 86 -9.81 -0.32 1.32
CA THR A 86 -9.18 -1.59 1.71
C THR A 86 -10.01 -2.79 1.26
N ALA A 87 -11.33 -2.77 1.46
CA ALA A 87 -12.23 -3.84 1.03
C ALA A 87 -12.27 -3.99 -0.50
N ILE A 88 -12.33 -2.88 -1.25
CA ILE A 88 -12.30 -2.89 -2.72
C ILE A 88 -10.98 -3.50 -3.22
N PHE A 89 -9.85 -3.12 -2.62
CA PHE A 89 -8.56 -3.69 -3.02
C PHE A 89 -8.48 -5.19 -2.74
N SER A 90 -8.98 -5.65 -1.59
CA SER A 90 -9.06 -7.09 -1.30
C SER A 90 -9.92 -7.83 -2.32
N LEU A 91 -11.09 -7.28 -2.67
CA LEU A 91 -11.96 -7.84 -3.71
C LEU A 91 -11.25 -7.91 -5.07
N LEU A 92 -10.53 -6.87 -5.45
CA LEU A 92 -9.73 -6.83 -6.68
C LEU A 92 -8.70 -7.96 -6.70
N VAL A 93 -7.90 -8.09 -5.65
CA VAL A 93 -6.85 -9.12 -5.53
C VAL A 93 -7.45 -10.53 -5.58
N PHE A 94 -8.53 -10.77 -4.83
CA PHE A 94 -9.20 -12.08 -4.88
C PHE A 94 -9.83 -12.38 -6.24
N SER A 95 -10.36 -11.38 -6.94
CA SER A 95 -10.90 -11.57 -8.28
C SER A 95 -9.80 -12.06 -9.23
N TYR A 96 -8.61 -11.44 -9.19
CA TYR A 96 -7.47 -11.92 -9.97
C TYR A 96 -7.00 -13.31 -9.54
N ALA A 97 -6.84 -13.57 -8.23
CA ALA A 97 -6.39 -14.87 -7.73
C ALA A 97 -7.36 -16.01 -8.12
N VAL A 98 -8.68 -15.78 -8.04
CA VAL A 98 -9.69 -16.76 -8.46
C VAL A 98 -9.65 -16.97 -9.98
N GLN A 99 -9.48 -15.91 -10.77
CA GLN A 99 -9.32 -16.05 -12.22
C GLN A 99 -8.03 -16.80 -12.59
N ASN A 100 -6.96 -16.61 -11.83
CA ASN A 100 -5.72 -17.37 -11.94
C ASN A 100 -5.95 -18.86 -11.65
N VAL A 101 -6.70 -19.20 -10.59
CA VAL A 101 -7.10 -20.60 -10.31
C VAL A 101 -7.94 -21.18 -11.44
N ALA A 102 -8.92 -20.43 -11.94
CA ALA A 102 -9.79 -20.90 -13.03
C ALA A 102 -9.02 -21.20 -14.32
N ASN A 103 -7.88 -20.53 -14.52
CA ASN A 103 -7.02 -20.67 -15.69
C ASN A 103 -5.69 -21.40 -15.39
N ILE A 104 -5.63 -22.13 -14.27
CA ILE A 104 -4.35 -22.61 -13.71
C ILE A 104 -3.61 -23.58 -14.64
N THR A 105 -4.31 -24.52 -15.28
CA THR A 105 -3.73 -25.49 -16.24
C THR A 105 -3.68 -24.95 -17.67
N GLY A 106 -4.27 -23.79 -17.92
CA GLY A 106 -4.37 -23.18 -19.24
C GLY A 106 -3.57 -21.88 -19.30
N GLY A 107 -4.28 -20.75 -19.36
CA GLY A 107 -3.69 -19.43 -19.55
C GLY A 107 -2.60 -19.08 -18.54
N MET A 108 -2.77 -19.43 -17.25
CA MET A 108 -1.79 -19.09 -16.22
C MET A 108 -0.47 -19.84 -16.45
N PHE A 109 -0.51 -21.17 -16.52
CA PHE A 109 0.71 -21.96 -16.78
C PHE A 109 1.37 -21.55 -18.09
N ALA A 110 0.59 -21.33 -19.16
CA ALA A 110 1.11 -20.91 -20.45
C ALA A 110 1.83 -19.55 -20.38
N SER A 111 1.27 -18.57 -19.67
CA SER A 111 1.92 -17.26 -19.49
C SER A 111 3.24 -17.35 -18.72
N PHE A 112 3.29 -18.13 -17.64
CA PHE A 112 4.54 -18.35 -16.89
C PHE A 112 5.58 -19.11 -17.73
N ALA A 113 5.15 -20.15 -18.45
CA ALA A 113 6.03 -20.90 -19.34
C ALA A 113 6.65 -20.00 -20.42
N TYR A 114 5.83 -19.15 -21.04
CA TYR A 114 6.26 -18.23 -22.09
C TYR A 114 7.28 -17.19 -21.61
N VAL A 115 7.05 -16.60 -20.44
CA VAL A 115 7.97 -15.63 -19.83
C VAL A 115 9.27 -16.30 -19.39
N LEU A 116 9.19 -17.45 -18.70
CA LEU A 116 10.36 -18.14 -18.18
C LEU A 116 11.20 -18.80 -19.29
N SER A 117 10.60 -19.14 -20.42
CA SER A 117 11.33 -19.60 -21.61
C SER A 117 12.01 -18.48 -22.38
N GLN A 118 11.72 -17.20 -22.05
CA GLN A 118 12.23 -16.04 -22.78
C GLN A 118 11.93 -16.09 -24.28
N ALA A 119 10.75 -16.63 -24.63
CA ALA A 119 10.35 -16.76 -26.03
C ALA A 119 10.18 -15.37 -26.67
N ASP A 120 10.53 -15.25 -27.94
CA ASP A 120 10.36 -14.04 -28.76
C ASP A 120 11.10 -12.78 -28.26
N HIS A 121 12.18 -12.94 -27.47
CA HIS A 121 13.05 -11.84 -27.05
C HIS A 121 13.94 -11.35 -28.21
N ALA A 122 13.42 -10.41 -29.00
CA ALA A 122 14.14 -9.87 -30.16
C ALA A 122 15.04 -8.66 -29.85
N ALA A 123 14.69 -7.85 -28.85
CA ALA A 123 15.42 -6.61 -28.53
C ALA A 123 16.67 -6.89 -27.67
N TYR A 124 16.54 -7.80 -26.71
CA TYR A 124 17.61 -8.30 -25.85
C TYR A 124 17.56 -9.83 -25.86
N PRO A 125 18.21 -10.48 -26.84
CA PRO A 125 18.16 -11.93 -27.01
C PRO A 125 19.01 -12.68 -25.96
N GLU A 126 19.99 -11.99 -25.36
CA GLU A 126 20.84 -12.54 -24.30
C GLU A 126 20.33 -12.10 -22.93
N SER A 127 20.33 -13.04 -21.98
CA SER A 127 19.87 -12.80 -20.60
C SER A 127 20.81 -13.39 -19.57
N VAL A 128 20.91 -12.73 -18.41
CA VAL A 128 21.60 -13.26 -17.23
C VAL A 128 20.81 -14.37 -16.56
N MET A 129 19.50 -14.44 -16.80
CA MET A 129 18.64 -15.51 -16.30
C MET A 129 18.60 -16.65 -17.31
N PRO A 130 18.75 -17.90 -16.87
CA PRO A 130 18.67 -19.04 -17.77
C PRO A 130 17.25 -19.23 -18.29
N VAL A 131 17.16 -19.61 -19.57
CA VAL A 131 15.92 -20.12 -20.17
C VAL A 131 15.41 -21.31 -19.35
N THR A 132 14.16 -21.23 -18.89
CA THR A 132 13.55 -22.26 -18.05
C THR A 132 12.33 -22.84 -18.73
N THR A 133 12.42 -24.09 -19.15
CA THR A 133 11.33 -24.85 -19.80
C THR A 133 10.86 -26.05 -18.98
N GLN A 134 11.50 -26.31 -17.82
CA GLN A 134 11.16 -27.44 -16.96
C GLN A 134 9.78 -27.23 -16.30
N PRO A 135 8.78 -28.10 -16.57
CA PRO A 135 7.42 -27.88 -16.06
C PRO A 135 7.33 -27.79 -14.54
N ALA A 136 8.13 -28.56 -13.81
CA ALA A 136 8.14 -28.54 -12.35
C ALA A 136 8.55 -27.17 -11.78
N LEU A 137 9.53 -26.49 -12.39
CA LEU A 137 9.95 -25.15 -11.97
C LEU A 137 8.90 -24.09 -12.32
N ILE A 138 8.28 -24.20 -13.50
CA ILE A 138 7.20 -23.31 -13.91
C ILE A 138 6.02 -23.42 -12.93
N TRP A 139 5.62 -24.65 -12.58
CA TRP A 139 4.61 -24.90 -11.56
C TRP A 139 4.99 -24.33 -10.19
N ALA A 140 6.25 -24.50 -9.77
CA ALA A 140 6.71 -23.97 -8.49
C ALA A 140 6.59 -22.45 -8.42
N VAL A 141 7.06 -21.73 -9.45
CA VAL A 141 6.99 -20.25 -9.50
C VAL A 141 5.53 -19.78 -9.54
N LEU A 142 4.71 -20.41 -10.37
CA LEU A 142 3.28 -20.10 -10.47
C LEU A 142 2.58 -20.28 -9.12
N LEU A 143 2.79 -21.41 -8.44
CA LEU A 143 2.15 -21.69 -7.16
C LEU A 143 2.61 -20.73 -6.06
N VAL A 144 3.89 -20.33 -6.06
CA VAL A 144 4.40 -19.30 -5.13
C VAL A 144 3.65 -17.99 -5.34
N VAL A 145 3.51 -17.51 -6.58
CA VAL A 145 2.77 -16.28 -6.87
C VAL A 145 1.32 -16.40 -6.42
N LEU A 146 0.65 -17.50 -6.76
CA LEU A 146 -0.76 -17.73 -6.44
C LEU A 146 -1.01 -17.75 -4.93
N VAL A 147 -0.18 -18.47 -4.18
CA VAL A 147 -0.28 -18.52 -2.70
C VAL A 147 -0.08 -17.15 -2.09
N LEU A 148 0.91 -16.39 -2.58
CA LEU A 148 1.17 -15.03 -2.10
C LEU A 148 0.01 -14.07 -2.43
N GLU A 149 -0.64 -14.20 -3.58
CA GLU A 149 -1.85 -13.43 -3.93
C GLU A 149 -2.98 -13.71 -2.93
N PHE A 150 -3.24 -14.98 -2.59
CA PHE A 150 -4.24 -15.33 -1.58
C PHE A 150 -3.88 -14.81 -0.18
N ILE A 151 -2.59 -14.86 0.20
CA ILE A 151 -2.12 -14.29 1.48
C ILE A 151 -2.35 -12.77 1.50
N CYS A 152 -1.99 -12.06 0.44
CA CYS A 152 -2.20 -10.62 0.31
C CYS A 152 -3.69 -10.29 0.42
N GLY A 153 -4.54 -10.92 -0.40
CA GLY A 153 -5.99 -10.70 -0.39
C GLY A 153 -6.61 -10.95 0.98
N THR A 154 -6.18 -12.02 1.67
CA THR A 154 -6.65 -12.39 3.01
C THR A 154 -6.22 -11.38 4.07
N LEU A 155 -4.96 -10.94 4.08
CA LEU A 155 -4.48 -9.93 5.03
C LEU A 155 -5.23 -8.60 4.87
N VAL A 156 -5.44 -8.16 3.63
CA VAL A 156 -6.20 -6.94 3.35
C VAL A 156 -7.67 -7.10 3.77
N ALA A 157 -8.30 -8.26 3.50
CA ALA A 157 -9.67 -8.56 3.94
C ALA A 157 -9.82 -8.51 5.47
N LEU A 158 -8.90 -9.17 6.19
CA LEU A 158 -8.86 -9.16 7.65
C LEU A 158 -8.65 -7.74 8.20
N GLY A 159 -7.81 -6.95 7.53
CA GLY A 159 -7.62 -5.53 7.83
C GLY A 159 -8.92 -4.73 7.68
N ALA A 160 -9.63 -4.88 6.56
CA ALA A 160 -10.92 -4.23 6.35
C ALA A 160 -11.96 -4.64 7.40
N TRP A 161 -12.05 -5.94 7.70
CA TRP A 161 -12.95 -6.48 8.72
C TRP A 161 -12.67 -5.92 10.11
N ASN A 162 -11.40 -5.93 10.53
CA ASN A 162 -10.99 -5.42 11.83
C ASN A 162 -11.25 -3.92 11.95
N MET A 163 -10.88 -3.14 10.93
CA MET A 163 -11.17 -1.70 10.92
C MET A 163 -12.69 -1.43 10.98
N TRP A 164 -13.51 -2.24 10.30
CA TRP A 164 -14.97 -2.12 10.39
C TRP A 164 -15.49 -2.36 11.82
N LYS A 165 -14.99 -3.38 12.50
CA LYS A 165 -15.34 -3.69 13.90
C LYS A 165 -15.03 -2.51 14.83
N TYR A 166 -13.88 -1.85 14.64
CA TYR A 166 -13.41 -0.77 15.51
C TYR A 166 -13.62 0.65 14.95
N ARG A 167 -14.44 0.83 13.91
CA ARG A 167 -14.64 2.13 13.24
C ARG A 167 -15.12 3.24 14.19
N ALA A 168 -15.96 2.88 15.16
CA ALA A 168 -16.49 3.78 16.19
C ALA A 168 -15.69 3.74 17.51
N GLY A 169 -14.59 2.99 17.56
CA GLY A 169 -13.73 2.90 18.73
C GLY A 169 -12.84 4.11 18.92
N THR A 170 -12.00 4.06 19.95
CA THR A 170 -10.94 5.03 20.18
C THR A 170 -9.90 5.03 19.05
N SER A 171 -9.13 6.11 18.91
CA SER A 171 -8.05 6.17 17.91
C SER A 171 -6.97 5.10 18.13
N ALA A 172 -6.74 4.68 19.38
CA ALA A 172 -5.81 3.60 19.68
C ALA A 172 -6.31 2.24 19.15
N GLU A 173 -7.60 1.93 19.35
CA GLU A 173 -8.21 0.68 18.86
C GLU A 173 -8.26 0.64 17.33
N PHE A 174 -8.68 1.73 16.69
CA PHE A 174 -8.69 1.79 15.23
C PHE A 174 -7.28 1.65 14.67
N ARG A 175 -6.28 2.32 15.28
CA ARG A 175 -4.88 2.22 14.86
C ARG A 175 -4.35 0.78 14.91
N ALA A 176 -4.66 0.04 15.98
CA ALA A 176 -4.30 -1.36 16.09
C ALA A 176 -5.00 -2.22 15.01
N ALA A 177 -6.25 -1.91 14.68
CA ALA A 177 -7.01 -2.63 13.66
C ALA A 177 -6.43 -2.53 12.24
N LYS A 178 -5.62 -1.49 11.94
CA LYS A 178 -5.00 -1.27 10.62
C LYS A 178 -3.89 -2.27 10.28
N ILE A 179 -3.32 -2.98 11.26
CA ILE A 179 -2.06 -3.73 11.07
C ILE A 179 -2.13 -4.78 9.97
N HIS A 180 -3.25 -5.51 9.85
CA HIS A 180 -3.41 -6.53 8.82
C HIS A 180 -3.52 -5.92 7.42
N ALA A 181 -4.19 -4.76 7.29
CA ALA A 181 -4.25 -4.04 6.03
C ALA A 181 -2.85 -3.57 5.60
N LEU A 182 -2.07 -2.98 6.51
CA LEU A 182 -0.69 -2.55 6.24
C LEU A 182 0.21 -3.72 5.81
N ASN A 183 0.13 -4.85 6.51
CA ASN A 183 0.88 -6.05 6.12
C ASN A 183 0.41 -6.59 4.77
N GLY A 184 -0.88 -6.55 4.47
CA GLY A 184 -1.44 -6.97 3.18
C GLY A 184 -0.96 -6.10 2.03
N PHE A 185 -1.00 -4.77 2.17
CA PHE A 185 -0.46 -3.85 1.17
C PHE A 185 1.05 -3.97 1.02
N GLY A 186 1.79 -4.14 2.13
CA GLY A 186 3.22 -4.40 2.09
C GLY A 186 3.56 -5.70 1.35
N ALA A 187 2.82 -6.78 1.61
CA ALA A 187 2.92 -8.03 0.86
C ALA A 187 2.63 -7.80 -0.64
N GLY A 188 1.63 -6.98 -0.95
CA GLY A 188 1.31 -6.59 -2.33
C GLY A 188 2.49 -5.95 -3.05
N VAL A 189 3.16 -4.98 -2.42
CA VAL A 189 4.39 -4.38 -2.96
C VAL A 189 5.46 -5.43 -3.20
N VAL A 190 5.70 -6.33 -2.24
CA VAL A 190 6.68 -7.41 -2.43
C VAL A 190 6.28 -8.30 -3.61
N ILE A 191 5.02 -8.72 -3.73
CA ILE A 191 4.59 -9.60 -4.82
C ILE A 191 4.78 -8.92 -6.17
N TRP A 192 4.16 -7.75 -6.37
CA TRP A 192 4.06 -7.17 -7.70
C TRP A 192 5.29 -6.34 -8.10
N LEU A 193 5.94 -5.65 -7.16
CA LEU A 193 7.17 -4.91 -7.49
C LEU A 193 8.38 -5.85 -7.55
N LEU A 194 8.53 -6.76 -6.60
CA LEU A 194 9.70 -7.65 -6.58
C LEU A 194 9.55 -8.74 -7.64
N LEU A 195 8.48 -9.55 -7.60
CA LEU A 195 8.39 -10.71 -8.48
C LEU A 195 8.13 -10.32 -9.93
N PHE A 196 7.21 -9.39 -10.18
CA PHE A 196 6.90 -8.99 -11.56
C PHE A 196 7.76 -7.82 -12.02
N GLY A 197 7.99 -6.80 -11.20
CA GLY A 197 8.86 -5.68 -11.60
C GLY A 197 10.34 -6.06 -11.67
N THR A 198 10.89 -6.60 -10.58
CA THR A 198 12.33 -6.87 -10.49
C THR A 198 12.69 -8.18 -11.19
N PHE A 199 12.07 -9.30 -10.82
CA PHE A 199 12.39 -10.59 -11.45
C PHE A 199 11.80 -10.70 -12.85
N GLY A 200 10.50 -10.46 -13.02
CA GLY A 200 9.83 -10.61 -14.31
C GLY A 200 10.32 -9.61 -15.37
N ALA A 201 10.16 -8.31 -15.11
CA ALA A 201 10.49 -7.28 -16.09
C ALA A 201 12.00 -7.03 -16.19
N ALA A 202 12.73 -6.83 -15.09
CA ALA A 202 14.16 -6.51 -15.21
C ALA A 202 15.03 -7.73 -15.53
N LEU A 203 14.91 -8.84 -14.77
CA LEU A 203 15.79 -10.00 -14.93
C LEU A 203 15.36 -10.94 -16.06
N PHE A 204 14.08 -11.27 -16.14
CA PHE A 204 13.49 -12.09 -17.21
C PHE A 204 13.03 -11.27 -18.40
N GLN A 205 13.24 -9.95 -18.42
CA GLN A 205 12.97 -9.09 -19.58
C GLN A 205 11.55 -9.23 -20.18
N MET A 206 10.55 -9.57 -19.36
CA MET A 206 9.21 -9.91 -19.86
C MET A 206 8.51 -8.74 -20.55
N TRP A 207 9.00 -7.51 -20.38
CA TRP A 207 8.51 -6.32 -21.08
C TRP A 207 8.68 -6.40 -22.61
N GLN A 208 9.52 -7.31 -23.14
CA GLN A 208 9.77 -7.43 -24.57
C GLN A 208 8.60 -8.02 -25.36
N THR A 209 7.74 -8.82 -24.71
CA THR A 209 6.64 -9.53 -25.36
C THR A 209 5.30 -9.00 -24.91
N GLU A 210 4.25 -9.18 -25.72
CA GLU A 210 2.91 -8.69 -25.37
C GLU A 210 2.37 -9.35 -24.09
N ILE A 211 2.54 -10.66 -23.94
CA ILE A 211 2.09 -11.42 -22.77
C ILE A 211 2.82 -10.96 -21.51
N GLY A 212 4.16 -10.83 -21.58
CA GLY A 212 4.96 -10.41 -20.45
C GLY A 212 4.74 -8.93 -20.09
N ALA A 213 4.64 -8.04 -21.09
CA ALA A 213 4.35 -6.62 -20.88
C ALA A 213 2.96 -6.40 -20.27
N SER A 214 1.94 -7.15 -20.71
CA SER A 214 0.60 -7.11 -20.10
C SER A 214 0.65 -7.52 -18.62
N SER A 215 1.36 -8.60 -18.31
CA SER A 215 1.58 -9.07 -16.94
C SER A 215 2.31 -8.04 -16.08
N PHE A 216 3.35 -7.41 -16.63
CA PHE A 216 4.11 -6.35 -15.97
C PHE A 216 3.25 -5.11 -15.69
N ASN A 217 2.46 -4.66 -16.68
CA ASN A 217 1.59 -3.50 -16.53
C ASN A 217 0.51 -3.72 -15.45
N GLY A 218 -0.09 -4.90 -15.41
CA GLY A 218 -1.03 -5.27 -14.33
C GLY A 218 -0.37 -5.25 -12.96
N ALA A 219 0.83 -5.83 -12.84
CA ALA A 219 1.59 -5.80 -11.59
C ALA A 219 2.00 -4.39 -11.17
N PHE A 220 2.38 -3.53 -12.12
CA PHE A 220 2.69 -2.13 -11.85
C PHE A 220 1.48 -1.40 -11.23
N GLN A 221 0.28 -1.58 -11.80
CA GLN A 221 -0.94 -0.99 -11.25
C GLN A 221 -1.22 -1.47 -9.81
N LEU A 222 -1.15 -2.78 -9.57
CA LEU A 222 -1.36 -3.35 -8.24
C LEU A 222 -0.29 -2.90 -7.23
N THR A 223 0.95 -2.70 -7.67
CA THR A 223 2.02 -2.10 -6.86
C THR A 223 1.67 -0.67 -6.46
N VAL A 224 1.27 0.17 -7.42
CA VAL A 224 0.92 1.57 -7.17
C VAL A 224 -0.28 1.66 -6.23
N TYR A 225 -1.33 0.88 -6.48
CA TYR A 225 -2.49 0.81 -5.59
C TYR A 225 -2.08 0.39 -4.18
N SER A 226 -1.21 -0.62 -4.05
CA SER A 226 -0.69 -1.07 -2.75
C SER A 226 0.06 0.03 -2.03
N LEU A 227 0.96 0.76 -2.70
CA LEU A 227 1.73 1.86 -2.10
C LEU A 227 0.84 3.03 -1.67
N LEU A 228 -0.11 3.43 -2.53
CA LEU A 228 -1.03 4.52 -2.22
C LEU A 228 -1.92 4.17 -1.02
N LEU A 229 -2.44 2.95 -0.98
CA LEU A 229 -3.26 2.49 0.13
C LEU A 229 -2.44 2.24 1.39
N PHE A 230 -1.22 1.71 1.29
CA PHE A 230 -0.29 1.63 2.42
C PHE A 230 -0.06 3.01 3.03
N GLY A 231 0.20 4.03 2.20
CA GLY A 231 0.34 5.42 2.62
C GLY A 231 -0.92 5.95 3.29
N LEU A 232 -2.08 5.84 2.63
CA LEU A 232 -3.37 6.30 3.15
C LEU A 232 -3.73 5.66 4.50
N ILE A 233 -3.51 4.35 4.64
CA ILE A 233 -3.79 3.62 5.87
C ILE A 233 -2.77 3.96 6.97
N SER A 234 -1.53 4.30 6.62
CA SER A 234 -0.52 4.71 7.59
C SER A 234 -0.85 6.03 8.28
N LEU A 235 -1.57 6.93 7.61
CA LEU A 235 -1.99 8.22 8.17
C LEU A 235 -2.88 8.07 9.42
N GLU A 236 -2.74 9.03 10.34
CA GLU A 236 -3.61 9.18 11.51
C GLU A 236 -5.06 9.52 11.09
N ASP A 237 -5.98 9.46 12.04
CA ASP A 237 -7.42 9.65 11.81
C ASP A 237 -7.88 11.10 12.06
#